data_AF-A0A6L5ETL7-F1
#
_entry.id   AF-A0A6L5ETL7-F1
#
_cell.length_a   1.000
_cell.length_b   1.000
_cell.length_c   1.000
_cell.angle_alpha   90.00
_cell.angle_beta   90.00
_cell.angle_gamma   90.00
#
_symmetry.space_group_name_H-M   'P 1'
#
loop_
_entity.id
_entity.type
_entity.pdbx_description
1 polymer ?
#
loop_
_entity_poly.entity_id
_entity_poly.type
_entity_poly.pdbx_seq_one_letter_code
_entity_poly.pdbx_strand_id
1 'polypeptide(L)'
;MSSRVRDTTNQGGVAPEFTVNPTMLDAISPSGERGGIVIGSNSNNEPLTLSALRAEPTRIVLVGGLYLGRQFALRATAVGAWVVIATGREQAWHAVQRSAGMGPDGRPSPLVQLRRLSPIELPRASENAPLVVVHDGGPTPQDLFPPRAPWHTTVYLLPYLHPQASTMANAADLVLMQRLPTGQAELAARIWNLPQQMMQQLTSLQDDQVIALGRNLWQPIRLVTTATEQQILGPVRRGD
;
A
#
# COMPACT_ATOMS: atom_id res chain seq x y z
N MET A 1 -20.38 -18.33 -30.04
CA MET A 1 -21.65 -18.53 -29.31
C MET A 1 -22.49 -17.26 -29.46
N SER A 2 -23.74 -17.41 -29.86
CA SER A 2 -24.66 -16.34 -30.30
C SER A 2 -24.92 -15.30 -29.19
N SER A 3 -24.63 -14.02 -29.47
CA SER A 3 -25.15 -12.92 -28.65
C SER A 3 -26.64 -12.77 -28.96
N ARG A 4 -27.50 -13.04 -27.97
CA ARG A 4 -28.91 -12.67 -28.05
C ARG A 4 -29.05 -11.29 -27.42
N VAL A 5 -29.27 -10.29 -28.27
CA VAL A 5 -29.79 -8.99 -27.87
C VAL A 5 -31.22 -9.22 -27.39
N ARG A 6 -31.47 -9.01 -26.09
CA ARG A 6 -32.83 -8.84 -25.59
C ARG A 6 -33.12 -7.35 -25.60
N ASP A 7 -33.87 -6.93 -26.61
CA ASP A 7 -34.46 -5.61 -26.64
C ASP A 7 -35.67 -5.63 -25.71
N THR A 8 -35.47 -5.27 -24.44
CA THR A 8 -36.58 -5.02 -23.53
C THR A 8 -37.00 -3.58 -23.74
N THR A 9 -38.01 -3.39 -24.58
CA THR A 9 -38.79 -2.16 -24.66
C THR A 9 -39.35 -1.82 -23.28
N ASN A 10 -38.63 -1.02 -22.52
CA ASN A 10 -39.17 -0.29 -21.39
C ASN A 10 -38.77 1.18 -21.52
N GLN A 11 -39.77 1.99 -21.81
CA GLN A 11 -39.67 3.42 -22.02
C GLN A 11 -39.28 4.10 -20.69
N GLY A 12 -38.14 4.80 -20.65
CA GLY A 12 -37.82 5.72 -19.54
C GLY A 12 -36.36 5.94 -19.15
N GLY A 13 -35.39 5.20 -19.70
CA GLY A 13 -33.96 5.36 -19.36
C GLY A 13 -33.17 6.07 -20.46
N VAL A 14 -32.42 7.11 -20.12
CA VAL A 14 -31.67 7.99 -21.06
C VAL A 14 -30.38 7.32 -21.62
N ALA A 15 -30.16 6.02 -21.38
CA ALA A 15 -29.00 5.29 -21.92
C ALA A 15 -29.34 3.82 -22.20
N PRO A 16 -28.76 3.20 -23.25
CA PRO A 16 -28.88 1.78 -23.49
C PRO A 16 -28.24 0.98 -22.34
N GLU A 17 -29.00 0.05 -21.78
CA GLU A 17 -28.52 -0.91 -20.79
C GLU A 17 -27.92 -2.12 -21.50
N PHE A 18 -26.64 -2.38 -21.27
CA PHE A 18 -25.94 -3.54 -21.83
C PHE A 18 -25.67 -4.57 -20.74
N THR A 19 -26.38 -5.69 -20.77
CA THR A 19 -26.08 -6.83 -19.90
C THR A 19 -25.05 -7.73 -20.58
N VAL A 20 -23.87 -7.87 -19.98
CA VAL A 20 -22.77 -8.72 -20.49
C VAL A 20 -22.45 -9.82 -19.49
N ASN A 21 -22.03 -10.98 -20.00
CA ASN A 21 -21.56 -12.07 -19.16
C ASN A 21 -20.25 -11.62 -18.46
N PRO A 22 -20.06 -11.88 -17.15
CA PRO A 22 -18.83 -11.51 -16.43
C PRO A 22 -17.54 -11.95 -17.13
N THR A 23 -17.57 -13.13 -17.76
CA THR A 23 -16.44 -13.68 -18.52
C THR A 23 -16.11 -12.89 -19.79
N MET A 24 -17.09 -12.22 -20.40
CA MET A 24 -16.86 -11.30 -21.54
C MET A 24 -16.41 -9.91 -21.08
N LEU A 25 -16.75 -9.51 -19.85
CA LEU A 25 -16.22 -8.29 -19.24
C LEU A 25 -14.71 -8.41 -19.00
N ASP A 26 -14.23 -9.61 -18.66
CA ASP A 26 -12.82 -9.90 -18.45
C ASP A 26 -12.00 -9.75 -19.75
N ALA A 27 -12.59 -10.12 -20.90
CA ALA A 27 -11.94 -10.03 -22.22
C ALA A 27 -11.71 -8.59 -22.73
N ILE A 28 -12.41 -7.60 -22.16
CA ILE A 28 -12.24 -6.17 -22.47
C ILE A 28 -11.60 -5.40 -21.32
N SER A 29 -11.26 -6.08 -20.23
CA SER A 29 -10.55 -5.45 -19.13
C SER A 29 -9.17 -5.04 -19.64
N PRO A 30 -8.77 -3.77 -19.48
CA PRO A 30 -7.48 -3.32 -19.97
C PRO A 30 -6.39 -4.20 -19.35
N SER A 31 -5.61 -4.86 -20.20
CA SER A 31 -4.35 -5.50 -19.81
C SER A 31 -3.36 -4.38 -19.50
N GLY A 32 -3.40 -3.86 -18.29
CA GLY A 32 -2.63 -2.70 -17.89
C GLY A 32 -2.32 -2.82 -16.42
N GLU A 33 -1.08 -2.48 -16.07
CA GLU A 33 -0.65 -2.20 -14.69
C GLU A 33 -1.86 -1.70 -13.89
N ARG A 34 -2.35 -2.51 -12.95
CA ARG A 34 -3.47 -2.08 -12.11
C ARG A 34 -3.06 -0.75 -11.51
N GLY A 35 -3.89 0.27 -11.78
CA GLY A 35 -3.56 1.67 -11.55
C GLY A 35 -2.82 1.84 -10.23
N GLY A 36 -1.68 2.54 -10.28
CA GLY A 36 -0.80 2.66 -9.13
C GLY A 36 -1.54 3.16 -7.89
N ILE A 37 -1.10 2.69 -6.72
CA ILE A 37 -1.62 3.14 -5.44
C ILE A 37 -1.27 4.62 -5.30
N VAL A 38 -2.27 5.51 -5.28
CA VAL A 38 -2.04 6.93 -5.00
C VAL A 38 -1.41 7.04 -3.61
N ILE A 39 -0.25 7.68 -3.47
CA ILE A 39 0.38 7.90 -2.17
C ILE A 39 0.08 9.32 -1.68
N GLY A 40 0.06 10.29 -2.58
CA GLY A 40 -0.14 11.69 -2.25
C GLY A 40 -0.02 12.57 -3.47
N SER A 41 0.50 13.78 -3.30
CA SER A 41 0.77 14.71 -4.38
C SER A 41 2.19 15.25 -4.34
N ASN A 42 2.67 15.73 -5.50
CA ASN A 42 3.91 16.49 -5.59
C ASN A 42 3.72 17.95 -5.14
N SER A 43 4.76 18.78 -5.30
CA SER A 43 4.73 20.21 -4.99
C SER A 43 3.73 21.02 -5.84
N ASN A 44 3.38 20.51 -7.03
CA ASN A 44 2.40 21.13 -7.93
C ASN A 44 0.98 20.62 -7.66
N ASN A 45 0.78 19.84 -6.59
CA ASN A 45 -0.49 19.22 -6.22
C ASN A 45 -1.00 18.17 -7.24
N GLU A 46 -0.10 17.63 -8.07
CA GLU A 46 -0.41 16.54 -9.00
C GLU A 46 -0.34 15.19 -8.25
N PRO A 47 -1.30 14.27 -8.46
CA PRO A 47 -1.29 12.96 -7.82
C PRO A 47 -0.04 12.14 -8.17
N LEU A 48 0.59 11.56 -7.14
CA LEU A 48 1.69 10.61 -7.28
C LEU A 48 1.19 9.21 -6.96
N THR A 49 1.35 8.31 -7.93
CA THR A 49 0.97 6.91 -7.83
C THR A 49 2.20 6.01 -7.72
N LEU A 50 2.02 4.88 -7.05
CA LEU A 50 3.03 3.85 -6.88
C LEU A 50 2.57 2.55 -7.55
N SER A 51 3.35 2.06 -8.50
CA SER A 51 3.14 0.76 -9.16
C SER A 51 3.54 -0.42 -8.25
N ALA A 52 2.96 -0.49 -7.06
CA ALA A 52 3.18 -1.56 -6.09
C ALA A 52 2.49 -2.87 -6.48
N LEU A 53 1.53 -2.87 -7.40
CA LEU A 53 0.79 -4.06 -7.82
C LEU A 53 1.14 -4.32 -9.28
N ARG A 54 2.21 -5.09 -9.52
CA ARG A 54 2.79 -5.29 -10.85
C ARG A 54 3.28 -6.73 -11.05
N ALA A 55 3.61 -7.10 -12.28
CA ALA A 55 4.13 -8.42 -12.64
C ALA A 55 5.57 -8.70 -12.14
N GLU A 56 6.01 -8.08 -11.05
CA GLU A 56 7.31 -8.25 -10.40
C GLU A 56 7.12 -8.37 -8.88
N PRO A 57 7.84 -9.27 -8.19
CA PRO A 57 7.89 -9.26 -6.74
C PRO A 57 8.43 -7.90 -6.26
N THR A 58 7.73 -7.25 -5.34
CA THR A 58 8.09 -5.88 -4.93
C THR A 58 8.27 -5.79 -3.42
N ARG A 59 9.38 -5.21 -2.96
CA ARG A 59 9.66 -4.93 -1.55
C ARG A 59 9.58 -3.42 -1.30
N ILE A 60 8.75 -3.02 -0.35
CA ILE A 60 8.62 -1.64 0.10
C ILE A 60 8.97 -1.56 1.59
N VAL A 61 9.69 -0.51 1.98
CA VAL A 61 9.92 -0.19 3.39
C VAL A 61 9.25 1.13 3.72
N LEU A 62 8.44 1.15 4.78
CA LEU A 62 7.83 2.35 5.32
C LEU A 62 8.55 2.68 6.64
N VAL A 63 9.17 3.84 6.72
CA VAL A 63 9.87 4.31 7.91
C VAL A 63 9.10 5.47 8.54
N GLY A 64 8.61 5.27 9.76
CA GLY A 64 7.89 6.28 10.50
C GLY A 64 6.68 5.71 11.23
N GLY A 65 5.56 6.42 11.14
CA GLY A 65 4.34 6.13 11.87
C GLY A 65 3.46 5.08 11.21
N LEU A 66 2.62 4.47 12.04
CA LEU A 66 1.60 3.50 11.62
C LEU A 66 0.59 4.08 10.63
N TYR A 67 0.34 5.39 10.70
CA TYR A 67 -0.55 6.10 9.78
C TYR A 67 -0.25 5.80 8.30
N LEU A 68 1.02 5.93 7.90
CA LEU A 68 1.45 5.69 6.53
C LEU A 68 1.18 4.24 6.09
N GLY A 69 1.47 3.27 6.96
CA GLY A 69 1.19 1.86 6.72
C GLY A 69 -0.31 1.57 6.57
N ARG A 70 -1.15 2.17 7.43
CA ARG A 70 -2.61 2.01 7.34
C ARG A 70 -3.20 2.65 6.09
N GLN A 71 -2.75 3.85 5.72
CA GLN A 71 -3.19 4.52 4.50
C GLN A 71 -2.79 3.71 3.27
N PHE A 72 -1.56 3.21 3.22
CA PHE A 72 -1.11 2.31 2.14
C PHE A 72 -2.00 1.07 2.05
N ALA A 73 -2.26 0.37 3.16
CA ALA A 73 -3.09 -0.83 3.19
C ALA A 73 -4.52 -0.55 2.74
N LEU A 74 -5.11 0.57 3.18
CA LEU A 74 -6.45 1.00 2.79
C LEU A 74 -6.52 1.23 1.27
N ARG A 75 -5.55 1.93 0.71
CA ARG A 75 -5.52 2.24 -0.72
C ARG A 75 -5.19 1.03 -1.59
N ALA A 76 -4.31 0.15 -1.13
CA ALA A 76 -4.07 -1.14 -1.77
C ALA A 76 -5.37 -1.95 -1.87
N THR A 77 -6.15 -2.00 -0.79
CA THR A 77 -7.45 -2.66 -0.76
C THR A 77 -8.43 -1.99 -1.72
N ALA A 78 -8.44 -0.65 -1.78
CA ALA A 78 -9.33 0.12 -2.65
C ALA A 78 -9.09 -0.12 -4.16
N VAL A 79 -7.86 -0.49 -4.55
CA VAL A 79 -7.54 -0.90 -5.94
C VAL A 79 -7.62 -2.42 -6.16
N GLY A 80 -8.21 -3.15 -5.20
CA GLY A 80 -8.52 -4.58 -5.31
C GLY A 80 -7.41 -5.53 -4.87
N ALA A 81 -6.40 -5.06 -4.13
CA ALA A 81 -5.41 -5.95 -3.55
C ALA A 81 -5.98 -6.73 -2.36
N TRP A 82 -5.53 -7.96 -2.22
CA TRP A 82 -5.67 -8.74 -0.99
C TRP A 82 -4.56 -8.30 -0.05
N VAL A 83 -4.92 -7.85 1.16
CA VAL A 83 -3.97 -7.31 2.13
C VAL A 83 -3.91 -8.23 3.35
N VAL A 84 -2.77 -8.86 3.55
CA VAL A 84 -2.45 -9.62 4.77
C VAL A 84 -1.59 -8.75 5.66
N ILE A 85 -2.07 -8.43 6.86
CA ILE A 85 -1.35 -7.65 7.85
C ILE A 85 -0.83 -8.59 8.92
N ALA A 86 0.48 -8.84 8.90
CA ALA A 86 1.18 -9.58 9.95
C ALA A 86 1.66 -8.59 11.02
N THR A 87 1.07 -8.66 12.21
CA THR A 87 1.30 -7.66 13.27
C THR A 87 1.25 -8.30 14.66
N GLY A 88 2.00 -7.72 15.61
CA GLY A 88 1.86 -7.99 17.04
C GLY A 88 0.80 -7.12 17.74
N ARG A 89 0.23 -6.12 17.04
CA ARG A 89 -0.69 -5.11 17.58
C ARG A 89 -1.97 -5.03 16.76
N GLU A 90 -2.72 -6.13 16.70
CA GLU A 90 -3.94 -6.29 15.89
C GLU A 90 -4.97 -5.16 16.11
N GLN A 91 -5.12 -4.69 17.35
CA GLN A 91 -6.02 -3.58 17.69
C GLN A 91 -5.76 -2.32 16.87
N ALA A 92 -4.48 -2.07 16.58
CA ALA A 92 -4.05 -0.94 15.79
C ALA A 92 -4.38 -1.12 14.29
N TRP A 93 -4.93 -2.23 13.84
CA TRP A 93 -5.28 -2.44 12.42
C TRP A 93 -6.78 -2.70 12.19
N HIS A 94 -7.58 -2.83 13.25
CA HIS A 94 -9.02 -3.09 13.13
C HIS A 94 -9.80 -2.04 12.35
N ALA A 95 -9.36 -0.77 12.32
CA ALA A 95 -10.02 0.25 11.50
C ALA A 95 -9.90 -0.07 9.99
N VAL A 96 -8.71 -0.46 9.54
CA VAL A 96 -8.45 -0.87 8.15
C VAL A 96 -9.15 -2.18 7.80
N GLN A 97 -9.18 -3.14 8.72
CA GLN A 97 -9.92 -4.39 8.50
C GLN A 97 -11.43 -4.15 8.35
N ARG A 98 -12.02 -3.32 9.22
CA ARG A 98 -13.46 -3.01 9.18
C ARG A 98 -13.84 -2.21 7.94
N SER A 99 -12.96 -1.34 7.44
CA SER A 99 -13.25 -0.57 6.22
C SER A 99 -13.33 -1.43 4.95
N ALA A 100 -12.80 -2.65 4.97
CA ALA A 100 -12.98 -3.60 3.87
C ALA A 100 -14.42 -4.15 3.76
N GLY A 101 -15.28 -3.85 4.75
CA GLY A 101 -16.67 -4.26 4.76
C GLY A 101 -16.88 -5.72 5.15
N MET A 102 -18.09 -6.20 4.88
CA MET A 102 -18.53 -7.56 5.17
C MET A 102 -18.66 -8.35 3.86
N GLY A 103 -18.32 -9.64 3.91
CA GLY A 103 -18.58 -10.59 2.84
C GLY A 103 -20.07 -10.97 2.74
N PRO A 104 -20.46 -11.68 1.66
CA PRO A 104 -21.84 -12.12 1.44
C PRO A 104 -22.38 -13.05 2.54
N ASP A 105 -21.48 -13.73 3.26
CA ASP A 105 -21.77 -14.64 4.37
C ASP A 105 -21.92 -13.91 5.72
N GLY A 106 -21.89 -12.57 5.73
CA GLY A 106 -21.97 -11.76 6.93
C GLY A 106 -20.70 -11.82 7.79
N ARG A 107 -19.58 -12.30 7.26
CA ARG A 107 -18.27 -12.28 7.93
C ARG A 107 -17.42 -11.10 7.45
N PRO A 108 -16.35 -10.70 8.15
CA PRO A 108 -15.43 -9.68 7.64
C PRO A 108 -14.90 -10.04 6.25
N SER A 109 -14.81 -9.06 5.36
CA SER A 109 -14.30 -9.24 4.00
C SER A 109 -12.93 -9.93 4.02
N PRO A 110 -12.70 -10.93 3.14
CA PRO A 110 -11.42 -11.63 3.08
C PRO A 110 -10.30 -10.76 2.48
N LEU A 111 -10.63 -9.57 1.94
CA LEU A 111 -9.68 -8.65 1.33
C LEU A 111 -8.66 -8.11 2.33
N VAL A 112 -9.01 -7.99 3.62
CA VAL A 112 -8.07 -7.56 4.66
C VAL A 112 -8.03 -8.56 5.79
N GLN A 113 -6.86 -9.16 6.01
CA GLN A 113 -6.65 -10.22 6.98
C GLN A 113 -5.62 -9.83 8.02
N LEU A 114 -6.00 -9.84 9.30
CA LEU A 114 -5.04 -9.72 10.40
C LEU A 114 -4.46 -11.09 10.74
N ARG A 115 -3.15 -11.14 10.94
CA ARG A 115 -2.39 -12.35 11.28
C ARG A 115 -1.32 -12.01 12.31
N ARG A 116 -0.99 -12.99 13.15
CA ARG A 116 0.16 -12.89 14.04
C ARG A 116 1.46 -13.00 13.23
N LEU A 117 2.55 -12.50 13.82
CA LEU A 117 3.90 -12.59 13.26
C LEU A 117 4.44 -14.03 13.35
N SER A 118 3.95 -14.89 12.48
CA SER A 118 4.37 -16.28 12.35
C SER A 118 4.31 -16.70 10.88
N PRO A 119 5.16 -17.62 10.42
CA PRO A 119 5.04 -18.18 9.08
C PRO A 119 3.64 -18.76 8.86
N ILE A 120 2.99 -18.35 7.78
CA ILE A 120 1.67 -18.82 7.36
C ILE A 120 1.67 -19.03 5.85
N GLU A 121 0.75 -19.87 5.38
CA GLU A 121 0.45 -19.94 3.97
C GLU A 121 -0.25 -18.66 3.52
N LEU A 122 0.28 -18.03 2.47
CA LEU A 122 -0.26 -16.82 1.89
C LEU A 122 -1.17 -17.16 0.71
N PRO A 123 -2.20 -16.34 0.43
CA PRO A 123 -2.98 -16.44 -0.79
C PRO A 123 -2.08 -16.40 -2.03
N ARG A 124 -2.45 -17.10 -3.09
CA ARG A 124 -1.70 -17.05 -4.35
C ARG A 124 -1.91 -15.70 -5.03
N ALA A 125 -0.84 -14.93 -5.18
CA ALA A 125 -0.85 -13.67 -5.92
C ALA A 125 -1.11 -13.90 -7.41
N SER A 126 -1.88 -13.00 -8.02
CA SER A 126 -2.15 -12.97 -9.47
C SER A 126 -2.47 -11.55 -9.91
N GLU A 127 -2.53 -11.32 -11.22
CA GLU A 127 -2.99 -10.04 -11.77
C GLU A 127 -4.40 -9.68 -11.29
N ASN A 128 -5.29 -10.67 -11.20
CA ASN A 128 -6.68 -10.43 -10.79
C ASN A 128 -6.90 -10.35 -9.27
N ALA A 129 -5.90 -10.78 -8.50
CA ALA A 129 -5.88 -10.72 -7.05
C ALA A 129 -4.44 -10.47 -6.59
N PRO A 130 -3.93 -9.24 -6.72
CA PRO A 130 -2.57 -8.92 -6.28
C PRO A 130 -2.52 -9.00 -4.76
N LEU A 131 -1.42 -9.53 -4.23
CA LEU A 131 -1.22 -9.72 -2.80
C LEU A 131 -0.30 -8.64 -2.25
N VAL A 132 -0.74 -7.98 -1.19
CA VAL A 132 0.07 -7.13 -0.34
C VAL A 132 0.20 -7.77 1.02
N VAL A 133 1.42 -7.98 1.49
CA VAL A 133 1.71 -8.39 2.86
C VAL A 133 2.32 -7.21 3.61
N VAL A 134 1.61 -6.68 4.60
CA VAL A 134 2.12 -5.65 5.51
C VAL A 134 2.73 -6.33 6.72
N HIS A 135 4.05 -6.23 6.86
CA HIS A 135 4.82 -6.77 7.97
C HIS A 135 5.09 -5.68 9.02
N ASP A 136 4.25 -5.61 10.05
CA ASP A 136 4.36 -4.72 11.20
C ASP A 136 5.02 -5.45 12.38
N GLY A 137 6.33 -5.66 12.24
CA GLY A 137 7.15 -6.51 13.13
C GLY A 137 8.09 -5.76 14.07
N GLY A 138 7.96 -4.44 14.17
CA GLY A 138 8.89 -3.59 14.92
C GLY A 138 10.13 -3.17 14.12
N PRO A 139 11.17 -2.64 14.78
CA PRO A 139 12.31 -1.97 14.14
C PRO A 139 13.30 -2.92 13.47
N THR A 140 13.26 -4.22 13.80
CA THR A 140 14.11 -5.27 13.23
C THR A 140 13.25 -6.47 12.83
N PRO A 141 12.38 -6.33 11.81
CA PRO A 141 11.49 -7.41 11.43
C PRO A 141 12.30 -8.58 10.85
N GLN A 142 11.89 -9.80 11.21
CA GLN A 142 12.35 -11.00 10.52
C GLN A 142 11.76 -11.01 9.11
N ASP A 143 12.50 -11.51 8.12
CA ASP A 143 12.01 -11.61 6.75
C ASP A 143 11.09 -12.84 6.57
N LEU A 144 9.91 -12.79 7.19
CA LEU A 144 8.95 -13.91 7.21
C LEU A 144 8.20 -14.08 5.89
N PHE A 145 7.98 -12.98 5.16
CA PHE A 145 7.16 -12.94 3.95
C PHE A 145 7.89 -12.26 2.79
N PRO A 146 9.08 -12.71 2.39
CA PRO A 146 9.76 -12.12 1.24
C PRO A 146 8.91 -12.31 -0.02
N PRO A 147 8.77 -11.27 -0.86
CA PRO A 147 8.01 -11.39 -2.10
C PRO A 147 8.79 -12.27 -3.09
N ARG A 148 8.15 -13.32 -3.61
CA ARG A 148 8.80 -14.34 -4.46
C ARG A 148 8.07 -14.62 -5.79
N ALA A 149 6.97 -13.92 -6.04
CA ALA A 149 6.15 -14.13 -7.24
C ALA A 149 5.68 -12.78 -7.80
N PRO A 150 5.36 -12.70 -9.11
CA PRO A 150 4.65 -11.57 -9.68
C PRO A 150 3.39 -11.22 -8.88
N TRP A 151 3.03 -9.93 -8.83
CA TRP A 151 1.86 -9.43 -8.12
C TRP A 151 1.86 -9.63 -6.61
N HIS A 152 3.02 -9.97 -6.03
CA HIS A 152 3.23 -10.05 -4.59
C HIS A 152 4.12 -8.90 -4.12
N THR A 153 3.58 -8.09 -3.23
CA THR A 153 4.29 -6.97 -2.60
C THR A 153 4.37 -7.13 -1.10
N THR A 154 5.57 -7.02 -0.55
CA THR A 154 5.79 -7.02 0.89
C THR A 154 6.18 -5.64 1.36
N VAL A 155 5.44 -5.12 2.34
CA VAL A 155 5.62 -3.81 2.94
C VAL A 155 6.10 -3.98 4.37
N TYR A 156 7.35 -3.62 4.66
CA TYR A 156 7.89 -3.65 6.02
C TYR A 156 7.64 -2.30 6.68
N LEU A 157 6.86 -2.30 7.76
CA LEU A 157 6.60 -1.11 8.55
C LEU A 157 7.59 -1.01 9.70
N LEU A 158 8.49 -0.03 9.63
CA LEU A 158 9.50 0.24 10.63
C LEU A 158 9.10 1.48 11.45
N PRO A 159 8.92 1.37 12.78
CA PRO A 159 8.63 2.54 13.62
C PRO A 159 9.78 3.57 13.61
N TYR A 160 11.00 3.08 13.37
CA TYR A 160 12.23 3.84 13.21
C TYR A 160 13.28 2.95 12.53
N LEU A 161 14.35 3.54 11.98
CA LEU A 161 15.45 2.77 11.42
C LEU A 161 16.32 2.19 12.53
N HIS A 162 16.71 0.94 12.33
CA HIS A 162 17.66 0.26 13.19
C HIS A 162 18.84 -0.24 12.36
N PRO A 163 20.09 -0.19 12.86
CA PRO A 163 21.26 -0.64 12.10
C PRO A 163 21.12 -2.07 11.56
N GLN A 164 20.46 -2.96 12.31
CA GLN A 164 20.22 -4.35 11.88
C GLN A 164 19.18 -4.49 10.75
N ALA A 165 18.34 -3.48 10.50
CA ALA A 165 17.38 -3.49 9.39
C ALA A 165 18.01 -2.98 8.08
N SER A 166 19.28 -2.56 8.08
CA SER A 166 19.97 -1.98 6.93
C SER A 166 19.99 -2.89 5.70
N THR A 167 20.18 -4.20 5.86
CA THR A 167 20.16 -5.15 4.73
C THR A 167 18.80 -5.18 4.03
N MET A 168 17.71 -5.26 4.80
CA MET A 168 16.34 -5.21 4.28
C MET A 168 16.06 -3.86 3.61
N ALA A 169 16.46 -2.77 4.27
CA ALA A 169 16.27 -1.40 3.80
C ALA A 169 17.00 -1.12 2.48
N ASN A 170 18.18 -1.71 2.27
CA ASN A 170 18.91 -1.65 1.01
C ASN A 170 18.34 -2.57 -0.08
N ALA A 171 17.66 -3.66 0.31
CA ALA A 171 17.04 -4.61 -0.61
C ALA A 171 15.61 -4.21 -1.01
N ALA A 172 15.15 -3.02 -0.62
CA ALA A 172 13.84 -2.49 -0.97
C ALA A 172 13.86 -1.82 -2.35
N ASP A 173 12.80 -2.03 -3.13
CA ASP A 173 12.59 -1.32 -4.40
C ASP A 173 12.21 0.15 -4.16
N LEU A 174 11.54 0.40 -3.03
CA LEU A 174 11.11 1.73 -2.59
C LEU A 174 11.14 1.83 -1.07
N VAL A 175 11.62 2.97 -0.58
CA VAL A 175 11.55 3.36 0.82
C VAL A 175 10.73 4.64 0.92
N LEU A 176 9.69 4.63 1.75
CA LEU A 176 8.93 5.83 2.09
C LEU A 176 9.29 6.26 3.52
N MET A 177 9.82 7.47 3.68
CA MET A 177 10.27 7.99 4.96
C MET A 177 9.45 9.20 5.37
N GLN A 178 8.77 9.13 6.51
CA GLN A 178 8.27 10.33 7.20
C GLN A 178 9.42 11.05 7.91
N ARG A 179 9.10 12.17 8.59
CA ARG A 179 10.04 12.90 9.45
C ARG A 179 10.85 11.96 10.34
N LEU A 180 12.17 12.09 10.28
CA LEU A 180 13.11 11.33 11.10
C LEU A 180 13.77 12.23 12.15
N PRO A 181 13.90 11.78 13.41
CA PRO A 181 14.79 12.42 14.39
C PRO A 181 16.24 12.47 13.88
N THR A 182 17.05 13.41 14.35
CA THR A 182 18.43 13.63 13.86
C THR A 182 19.26 12.34 13.81
N GLY A 183 19.32 11.56 14.90
CA GLY A 183 20.08 10.30 14.90
C GLY A 183 19.56 9.24 13.92
N GLN A 184 18.25 9.25 13.62
CA GLN A 184 17.63 8.38 12.62
C GLN A 184 17.94 8.84 11.19
N ALA A 185 17.96 10.16 10.96
CA ALA A 185 18.36 10.73 9.69
C ALA A 185 19.86 10.50 9.39
N GLU A 186 20.73 10.57 10.42
CA GLU A 186 22.15 10.21 10.29
C GLU A 186 22.33 8.73 9.93
N LEU A 187 21.54 7.83 10.54
CA LEU A 187 21.55 6.42 10.18
C LEU A 187 21.06 6.21 8.73
N ALA A 188 19.98 6.88 8.32
CA ALA A 188 19.51 6.86 6.93
C ALA A 188 20.61 7.33 5.97
N ALA A 189 21.29 8.43 6.29
CA ALA A 189 22.38 8.95 5.49
C ALA A 189 23.54 7.96 5.34
N ARG A 190 23.86 7.19 6.38
CA ARG A 190 24.87 6.13 6.30
C ARG A 190 24.42 4.92 5.49
N ILE A 191 23.16 4.49 5.65
CA ILE A 191 22.61 3.31 4.96
C ILE A 191 22.54 3.55 3.45
N TRP A 192 22.06 4.72 3.02
CA TRP A 192 21.81 5.03 1.61
C TRP A 192 22.77 6.08 1.03
N ASN A 193 23.87 6.37 1.72
CA ASN A 193 24.89 7.36 1.32
C ASN A 193 24.29 8.74 0.93
N LEU A 194 23.38 9.25 1.76
CA LEU A 194 22.66 10.49 1.48
C LEU A 194 23.54 11.72 1.75
N PRO A 195 23.52 12.74 0.86
CA PRO A 195 24.13 14.04 1.13
C PRO A 195 23.52 14.74 2.35
N GLN A 196 24.29 15.65 2.97
CA GLN A 196 23.85 16.40 4.16
C GLN A 196 22.53 17.16 3.93
N GLN A 197 22.31 17.70 2.74
CA GLN A 197 21.07 18.40 2.39
C GLN A 197 19.84 17.48 2.44
N MET A 198 19.96 16.24 1.93
CA MET A 198 18.88 15.24 1.99
C MET A 198 18.61 14.79 3.42
N MET A 199 19.66 14.62 4.23
CA MET A 199 19.53 14.34 5.66
C MET A 199 18.79 15.47 6.39
N GLN A 200 19.16 16.72 6.14
CA GLN A 200 18.48 17.89 6.72
C GLN A 200 17.00 17.93 6.33
N GLN A 201 16.68 17.63 5.07
CA GLN A 201 15.30 17.55 4.60
C GLN A 201 14.49 16.51 5.38
N LEU A 202 15.03 15.31 5.64
CA LEU A 202 14.34 14.27 6.43
C LEU A 202 13.99 14.73 7.85
N THR A 203 14.83 15.59 8.44
CA THR A 203 14.58 16.13 9.79
C THR A 203 13.55 17.24 9.84
N SER A 204 13.33 17.95 8.73
CA SER A 204 12.43 19.11 8.64
C SER A 204 11.06 18.80 8.03
N LEU A 205 10.80 17.55 7.64
CA LEU A 205 9.51 17.12 7.10
C LEU A 205 8.37 17.42 8.08
N GLN A 206 7.25 17.89 7.57
CA GLN A 206 5.99 17.95 8.33
C GLN A 206 5.36 16.56 8.45
N ASP A 207 4.35 16.40 9.31
CA ASP A 207 3.71 15.09 9.53
C ASP A 207 2.98 14.55 8.29
N ASP A 208 2.53 15.43 7.40
CA ASP A 208 1.94 15.09 6.10
C ASP A 208 2.98 14.95 4.98
N GLN A 209 4.27 15.04 5.27
CA GLN A 209 5.32 14.92 4.27
C GLN A 209 6.07 13.59 4.38
N VAL A 210 6.34 13.01 3.22
CA VAL A 210 7.06 11.76 3.04
C VAL A 210 8.10 11.95 1.94
N ILE A 211 9.25 11.32 2.08
CA ILE A 211 10.23 11.18 1.01
C ILE A 211 10.14 9.77 0.45
N ALA A 212 9.96 9.66 -0.86
CA ALA A 212 10.18 8.43 -1.60
C ALA A 212 11.64 8.34 -2.05
N LEU A 213 12.31 7.28 -1.62
CA LEU A 213 13.68 6.93 -1.98
C LEU A 213 13.68 5.61 -2.76
N GLY A 214 14.30 5.61 -3.93
CA GLY A 214 14.54 4.41 -4.74
C GLY A 214 15.91 4.50 -5.41
N ARG A 215 16.23 3.57 -6.33
CA ARG A 215 17.57 3.45 -6.95
C ARG A 215 18.16 4.77 -7.46
N ASN A 216 17.35 5.61 -8.10
CA ASN A 216 17.73 6.94 -8.58
C ASN A 216 16.60 7.96 -8.32
N LEU A 217 15.87 7.77 -7.22
CA LEU A 217 14.67 8.53 -6.91
C LEU A 217 14.82 9.19 -5.55
N TRP A 218 14.59 10.50 -5.50
CA TRP A 218 14.38 11.26 -4.29
C TRP A 218 13.20 12.20 -4.52
N GLN A 219 12.00 11.76 -4.14
CA GLN A 219 10.76 12.47 -4.44
C GLN A 219 10.05 12.87 -3.14
N PRO A 220 9.93 14.18 -2.86
CA PRO A 220 9.03 14.68 -1.82
C PRO A 220 7.57 14.42 -2.21
N ILE A 221 6.81 13.90 -1.26
CA ILE A 221 5.39 13.58 -1.38
C ILE A 221 4.67 14.24 -0.22
N ARG A 222 3.58 14.95 -0.53
CA ARG A 222 2.61 15.37 0.47
C ARG A 222 1.48 14.34 0.53
N LEU A 223 1.26 13.74 1.68
CA LEU A 223 0.14 12.85 1.92
C LEU A 223 -1.17 13.63 1.81
N VAL A 224 -1.97 13.27 0.83
CA VAL A 224 -3.36 13.72 0.73
C VAL A 224 -4.21 12.69 1.45
N THR A 225 -5.09 13.10 2.36
CA THR A 225 -6.01 12.20 3.06
C THR A 225 -7.43 12.63 2.77
N THR A 226 -8.25 11.74 2.22
CA THR A 226 -9.65 12.07 1.93
C THR A 226 -10.47 12.15 3.23
N ALA A 227 -11.64 12.80 3.19
CA ALA A 227 -12.52 12.87 4.36
C ALA A 227 -12.90 11.46 4.87
N THR A 228 -13.16 10.51 3.97
CA THR A 228 -13.45 9.11 4.32
C THR A 228 -12.24 8.42 4.95
N GLU A 229 -11.04 8.63 4.41
CA GLU A 229 -9.81 8.08 5.00
C GLU A 229 -9.57 8.67 6.40
N GLN A 230 -9.80 9.97 6.60
CA GLN A 230 -9.64 10.63 7.88
C GLN A 230 -10.62 10.11 8.95
N GLN A 231 -11.85 9.76 8.56
CA GLN A 231 -12.81 9.12 9.47
C GLN A 231 -12.35 7.73 9.93
N ILE A 232 -11.63 6.99 9.09
CA ILE A 232 -11.12 5.65 9.40
C ILE A 232 -9.81 5.71 10.17
N LEU A 233 -8.88 6.57 9.73
CA LEU A 233 -7.49 6.59 10.19
C LEU A 233 -7.22 7.61 11.29
N GLY A 234 -8.09 8.61 11.44
CA GLY A 234 -7.83 9.79 12.25
C GLY A 234 -6.92 10.81 11.55
N PRO A 235 -6.36 11.78 12.30
CA PRO A 235 -5.47 12.79 11.74
C PRO A 235 -4.14 12.20 11.29
N VAL A 236 -3.54 12.79 10.26
CA VAL A 236 -2.20 12.44 9.79
C VAL A 236 -1.18 12.67 10.91
N ARG A 237 -0.36 11.67 11.20
CA ARG A 237 0.66 11.74 12.25
C ARG A 237 1.82 10.79 11.96
N ARG A 238 2.97 11.10 12.55
CA ARG A 238 4.18 10.27 12.51
C ARG A 238 4.32 9.36 13.75
N GLY A 239 3.57 9.58 14.83
CA GLY A 239 3.70 8.87 16.09
C GLY A 239 2.45 8.09 16.52
N ASP A 240 2.58 6.75 16.57
CA ASP A 240 1.59 5.77 17.05
C ASP A 240 2.27 4.61 17.78
#